data_AF-A0A1F3BA71-F1
#
_entry.id   AF-A0A1F3BA71-F1
#
_cell.length_a   1.000
_cell.length_b   1.000
_cell.length_c   1.000
_cell.angle_alpha   90.00
_cell.angle_beta   90.00
_cell.angle_gamma   90.00
#
_symmetry.space_group_name_H-M   'P 1'
#
loop_
_entity.id
_entity.type
_entity.pdbx_description
1 polymer ?
#
loop_
_entity_poly.entity_id
_entity_poly.type
_entity_poly.pdbx_seq_one_letter_code
_entity_poly.pdbx_strand_id
1 'polypeptide(L)'
;MVAAFVLIAGVLLTMLVAAVAFAWAGSLDMLMFVLPWSPLVIAIGTFLLMLTELLLLFGRGEDRKAALRDFAYLFPTFLVSGGLFLLAWHYLW
;
A
#
# COMPACT_ATOMS: atom_id res chain seq x y z
N MET A 1 13.59 0.44 0.10
CA MET A 1 12.92 1.69 0.56
C MET A 1 12.28 2.54 -0.54
N VAL A 2 12.98 2.92 -1.63
CA VAL A 2 12.43 3.81 -2.68
C VAL A 2 11.15 3.24 -3.31
N ALA A 3 11.09 1.94 -3.58
CA ALA A 3 9.93 1.30 -4.18
C ALA A 3 8.65 1.40 -3.31
N ALA A 4 8.78 1.21 -2.00
CA ALA A 4 7.66 1.35 -1.07
C ALA A 4 7.15 2.80 -1.01
N PHE A 5 8.05 3.78 -1.02
CA PHE A 5 7.67 5.19 -1.09
C PHE A 5 6.95 5.52 -2.40
N VAL A 6 7.47 5.07 -3.53
CA VAL A 6 6.85 5.26 -4.85
C VAL A 6 5.46 4.61 -4.90
N LEU A 7 5.31 3.40 -4.33
CA LEU A 7 4.01 2.73 -4.23
C LEU A 7 3.01 3.58 -3.44
N ILE A 8 3.36 4.01 -2.22
CA ILE A 8 2.45 4.78 -1.36
C ILE A 8 2.12 6.13 -1.99
N ALA A 9 3.13 6.87 -2.46
CA ALA A 9 2.94 8.17 -3.09
C ALA A 9 2.10 8.08 -4.37
N GLY A 10 2.35 7.06 -5.21
CA GLY A 10 1.58 6.82 -6.43
C GLY A 10 0.12 6.49 -6.14
N VAL A 11 -0.16 5.64 -5.15
CA VAL A 11 -1.54 5.31 -4.76
C VAL A 11 -2.25 6.54 -4.18
N LEU A 12 -1.59 7.32 -3.33
CA LEU A 12 -2.19 8.54 -2.78
C LEU A 12 -2.49 9.58 -3.87
N LEU A 13 -1.57 9.78 -4.81
CA LEU A 13 -1.74 10.72 -5.92
C LEU A 13 -2.91 10.30 -6.82
N THR A 14 -2.97 9.02 -7.18
CA THR A 14 -4.06 8.50 -8.02
C THR A 14 -5.42 8.60 -7.32
N MET A 15 -5.48 8.37 -6.01
CA MET A 15 -6.69 8.57 -5.22
C MET A 15 -7.11 10.04 -5.15
N LEU A 16 -6.17 10.97 -5.00
CA LEU A 16 -6.45 12.40 -5.04
C LEU A 16 -7.05 12.81 -6.38
N VAL A 17 -6.44 12.37 -7.49
CA VAL A 17 -6.94 12.65 -8.84
C VAL A 17 -8.33 12.05 -9.04
N ALA A 18 -8.54 10.79 -8.63
CA ALA A 18 -9.84 10.14 -8.70
C ALA A 18 -10.90 10.90 -7.89
N ALA A 19 -10.58 11.32 -6.66
CA ALA A 19 -11.48 12.07 -5.81
C ALA A 19 -11.92 13.40 -6.45
N VAL A 20 -10.97 14.14 -7.04
CA VAL A 20 -11.27 15.38 -7.77
C VAL A 20 -12.14 15.11 -8.99
N ALA A 21 -11.85 14.05 -9.74
CA ALA A 21 -12.65 13.67 -10.91
C ALA A 21 -14.09 13.28 -10.54
N PHE A 22 -14.29 12.48 -9.48
CA PHE A 22 -15.63 12.10 -9.00
C PHE A 22 -16.41 13.29 -8.43
N ALA A 23 -15.73 14.19 -7.71
CA ALA A 23 -16.36 15.42 -7.23
C ALA A 23 -16.83 16.30 -8.39
N TRP A 24 -16.02 16.42 -9.45
CA TRP A 24 -16.39 17.18 -10.64
C TRP A 24 -17.53 16.54 -11.44
N ALA A 25 -17.60 15.21 -11.48
CA ALA A 25 -18.67 14.46 -12.12
C ALA A 25 -19.97 14.39 -11.29
N GLY A 26 -19.97 14.92 -10.07
CA GLY A 26 -21.13 14.86 -9.16
C GLY A 26 -21.42 13.47 -8.59
N SER A 27 -20.51 12.51 -8.72
CA SER A 27 -20.68 11.10 -8.35
C SER A 27 -19.91 10.75 -7.07
N LEU A 28 -20.11 11.54 -6.01
CA LEU A 28 -19.45 11.34 -4.72
C LEU A 28 -19.76 9.99 -4.07
N ASP A 29 -20.86 9.33 -4.43
CA ASP A 29 -21.21 8.00 -3.91
C ASP A 29 -20.19 6.94 -4.34
N MET A 30 -19.55 7.13 -5.50
CA MET A 30 -18.48 6.26 -6.01
C MET A 30 -17.20 6.35 -5.16
N LEU A 31 -16.97 7.46 -4.45
CA LEU A 31 -15.82 7.60 -3.56
C LEU A 31 -15.88 6.61 -2.40
N MET A 32 -17.06 6.32 -1.86
CA MET A 32 -17.23 5.30 -0.81
C MET A 32 -16.82 3.90 -1.30
N PHE A 33 -17.04 3.62 -2.59
CA PHE A 33 -16.60 2.38 -3.21
C PHE A 33 -15.10 2.33 -3.46
N VAL A 34 -14.47 3.46 -3.83
CA VAL A 34 -13.06 3.52 -4.24
C VAL A 34 -12.10 3.66 -3.05
N LEU A 35 -12.51 4.36 -1.99
CA LEU A 35 -11.67 4.65 -0.81
C LEU A 35 -11.01 3.39 -0.20
N PRO A 36 -11.77 2.29 0.06
CA PRO A 36 -11.22 1.07 0.66
C PRO A 36 -10.15 0.40 -0.20
N TRP A 37 -10.20 0.56 -1.52
CA TRP A 37 -9.23 -0.10 -2.41
C TRP A 37 -7.83 0.48 -2.25
N SER A 38 -7.70 1.74 -1.84
CA SER A 38 -6.38 2.36 -1.67
C SER A 38 -5.50 1.66 -0.63
N PRO A 39 -5.91 1.45 0.63
CA PRO A 39 -5.12 0.68 1.58
C PRO A 39 -4.91 -0.77 1.15
N LEU A 40 -5.87 -1.38 0.43
CA LEU A 40 -5.72 -2.74 -0.09
C LEU A 40 -4.60 -2.83 -1.13
N VAL A 41 -4.56 -1.92 -2.10
CA VAL A 41 -3.52 -1.89 -3.14
C VAL A 41 -2.14 -1.67 -2.52
N ILE A 42 -2.04 -0.78 -1.51
CA ILE A 42 -0.79 -0.57 -0.78
C ILE A 42 -0.39 -1.85 -0.04
N ALA A 43 -1.31 -2.52 0.65
CA ALA A 43 -1.03 -3.78 1.33
C ALA A 43 -0.53 -4.86 0.36
N ILE A 44 -1.20 -5.05 -0.79
CA ILE A 44 -0.78 -6.02 -1.82
C ILE A 44 0.60 -5.67 -2.38
N GLY A 45 0.84 -4.41 -2.75
CA GLY A 45 2.14 -3.99 -3.28
C GLY A 45 3.27 -4.15 -2.26
N THR A 46 2.99 -3.84 -0.98
CA THR A 46 3.95 -4.02 0.12
C THR A 46 4.25 -5.50 0.36
N PHE A 47 3.24 -6.36 0.27
CA PHE A 47 3.41 -7.81 0.36
C PHE A 47 4.29 -8.37 -0.77
N LEU A 48 4.10 -7.90 -2.01
CA LEU A 48 4.95 -8.29 -3.13
C LEU A 48 6.40 -7.83 -2.92
N LEU A 49 6.62 -6.61 -2.40
CA LEU A 49 7.96 -6.15 -2.04
C LEU A 49 8.57 -7.02 -0.93
N MET A 50 7.81 -7.40 0.08
CA MET A 50 8.30 -8.33 1.11
C MET A 50 8.72 -9.67 0.52
N LEU A 51 7.98 -10.22 -0.45
CA LEU A 51 8.38 -11.45 -1.13
C LEU A 51 9.72 -11.27 -1.86
N THR A 52 9.96 -10.13 -2.50
CA THR A 52 11.26 -9.85 -3.13
C THR A 52 12.40 -9.75 -2.11
N GLU A 53 12.18 -9.09 -0.97
CA GLU A 53 13.17 -9.04 0.12
C GLU A 53 13.42 -10.44 0.72
N LEU A 54 12.39 -11.29 0.78
CA LEU A 54 12.53 -12.67 1.27
C LEU A 54 13.48 -13.49 0.40
N LEU A 55 13.48 -13.27 -0.93
CA LEU A 55 14.43 -13.89 -1.83
C LEU A 55 15.86 -13.39 -1.59
N LEU A 56 16.03 -12.10 -1.29
CA LEU A 56 17.33 -11.49 -0.98
C LEU A 56 17.93 -11.99 0.35
N LEU A 57 17.11 -12.50 1.28
CA LEU A 57 17.59 -13.15 2.50
C LEU A 57 18.41 -14.43 2.24
N PHE A 58 18.28 -15.04 1.06
CA PHE A 58 19.12 -16.19 0.67
C PHE A 58 20.42 -15.76 -0.01
N GLY A 59 20.61 -14.47 -0.31
CA GLY A 59 21.78 -13.89 -0.96
C GLY A 59 23.02 -13.74 -0.07
N ARG A 60 23.94 -12.84 -0.45
CA ARG A 60 25.19 -12.59 0.28
C ARG A 60 24.91 -11.90 1.63
N GLY A 61 25.89 -11.92 2.54
CA GLY A 61 25.71 -11.35 3.89
C GLY A 61 25.31 -9.88 3.92
N GLU A 62 25.75 -9.09 2.93
CA GLU A 62 25.35 -7.68 2.78
C GLU A 62 23.88 -7.54 2.35
N ASP A 63 23.45 -8.34 1.36
CA ASP A 63 22.07 -8.40 0.87
C ASP A 63 21.11 -8.79 2.00
N ARG A 64 21.51 -9.75 2.85
CA ARG A 64 20.71 -10.18 4.01
C ARG A 64 20.45 -9.05 5.00
N LYS A 65 21.46 -8.24 5.30
CA LYS A 65 21.32 -7.12 6.24
C LYS A 65 20.40 -6.03 5.65
N ALA A 66 20.54 -5.75 4.35
CA ALA A 66 19.66 -4.82 3.66
C ALA A 66 18.22 -5.31 3.65
N ALA A 67 18.01 -6.59 3.30
CA ALA A 67 16.69 -7.20 3.26
C ALA A 67 16.00 -7.21 4.64
N LEU A 68 16.71 -7.56 5.72
CA LEU A 68 16.16 -7.52 7.08
C LEU A 68 15.72 -6.11 7.49
N ARG A 69 16.54 -5.10 7.17
CA ARG A 69 16.19 -3.70 7.45
C ARG A 69 14.94 -3.31 6.68
N ASP A 70 14.88 -3.60 5.39
CA ASP A 70 13.76 -3.22 4.53
C ASP A 70 12.49 -4.00 4.94
N PHE A 71 12.61 -5.27 5.36
CA PHE A 71 11.52 -6.06 5.95
C PHE A 71 10.91 -5.38 7.19
N ALA A 72 11.75 -4.83 8.07
CA ALA A 72 11.30 -4.16 9.28
C ALA A 72 10.45 -2.91 9.01
N TYR A 73 10.57 -2.29 7.82
CA TYR A 73 9.72 -1.18 7.39
C TYR A 73 8.49 -1.64 6.60
N LEU A 74 8.65 -2.66 5.76
CA LEU A 74 7.56 -3.18 4.93
C LEU A 74 6.49 -3.89 5.78
N PHE A 75 6.90 -4.64 6.81
CA PHE A 75 5.97 -5.39 7.65
C PHE A 75 4.96 -4.50 8.41
N PRO A 76 5.37 -3.42 9.12
CA PRO A 76 4.42 -2.48 9.72
C PRO A 76 3.54 -1.81 8.67
N THR A 77 4.09 -1.45 7.51
CA THR A 77 3.32 -0.83 6.42
C THR A 77 2.21 -1.76 5.94
N PHE A 78 2.52 -3.04 5.73
CA PHE A 78 1.54 -4.06 5.37
C PHE A 78 0.43 -4.20 6.42
N LEU A 79 0.79 -4.28 7.71
CA LEU A 79 -0.18 -4.39 8.79
C LEU A 79 -1.08 -3.16 8.91
N VAL A 80 -0.52 -1.95 8.84
CA VAL A 80 -1.28 -0.70 8.91
C VAL A 80 -2.22 -0.57 7.71
N SER A 81 -1.72 -0.82 6.50
CA SER A 81 -2.55 -0.76 5.29
C SER A 81 -3.65 -1.84 5.30
N GLY A 82 -3.33 -3.07 5.68
CA GLY A 82 -4.33 -4.13 5.83
C GLY A 82 -5.39 -3.79 6.88
N GLY A 83 -4.97 -3.25 8.03
CA GLY A 83 -5.88 -2.79 9.08
C GLY A 83 -6.79 -1.65 8.63
N LEU A 84 -6.24 -0.66 7.90
CA LEU A 84 -7.03 0.44 7.32
C LEU A 84 -8.05 -0.07 6.30
N PHE A 85 -7.70 -1.09 5.50
CA PHE A 85 -8.67 -1.73 4.60
C PHE A 85 -9.81 -2.39 5.37
N LEU A 86 -9.51 -3.20 6.39
CA LEU A 86 -10.53 -3.87 7.18
C LEU A 86 -11.44 -2.88 7.90
N LEU A 87 -10.88 -1.80 8.44
CA LEU A 87 -11.66 -0.71 9.04
C LEU A 87 -12.54 -0.01 8.00
N ALA A 88 -11.96 0.39 6.87
CA ALA A 88 -12.71 1.04 5.80
C ALA A 88 -13.85 0.15 5.29
N TRP A 89 -13.58 -1.15 5.12
CA TRP A 89 -14.59 -2.12 4.73
C TRP A 89 -15.71 -2.22 5.76
N HIS A 90 -15.38 -2.39 7.04
CA HIS A 90 -16.38 -2.55 8.11
C HIS A 90 -17.24 -1.32 8.37
N TYR A 91 -16.71 -0.11 8.15
CA TYR A 91 -17.45 1.14 8.39
C TYR A 91 -18.17 1.68 7.16
N LEU A 92 -17.74 1.32 5.95
CA LEU A 92 -18.37 1.79 4.72
C LEU A 92 -19.41 0.81 4.17
N TRP A 93 -19.31 -0.50 4.47
CA TRP A 93 -20.25 -1.57 4.05
C TRP A 93 -20.70 -2.45 5.20
#